data_AF-A0A497S8M5-F1
#
_entry.id   AF-A0A497S8M5-F1
#
_cell.length_a   1.000
_cell.length_b   1.000
_cell.length_c   1.000
_cell.angle_alpha   90.00
_cell.angle_beta   90.00
_cell.angle_gamma   90.00
#
_symmetry.space_group_name_H-M   'P 1'
#
loop_
_entity.id
_entity.type
_entity.pdbx_description
1 polymer ?
#
loop_
_entity_poly.entity_id
_entity_poly.type
_entity_poly.pdbx_seq_one_letter_code
_entity_poly.pdbx_strand_id
1 'polypeptide(L)' 'MRKMLCENAYRRGRGIGIETQCYANEATKEVTVIYHELESDTFFLCDECAKALKRDAIKHGYKVKIRKL' A
#
# COMPACT_ATOMS: atom_id res chain seq x y z
N MET A 1 7.19 3.84 20.43
CA MET A 1 7.37 3.89 18.97
C MET A 1 6.19 4.62 18.36
N ARG A 2 6.42 5.59 17.47
CA ARG A 2 5.36 6.33 16.77
C ARG A 2 4.78 5.38 15.73
N LYS A 3 3.51 4.97 15.86
CA LYS A 3 2.84 4.09 14.90
C LYS A 3 2.86 4.76 13.52
N MET A 4 3.33 4.04 12.50
CA MET A 4 3.37 4.53 11.13
C MET A 4 1.94 4.55 10.57
N LEU A 5 1.52 5.64 9.93
CA LEU A 5 0.15 5.76 9.41
C LEU A 5 0.02 5.00 8.09
N CYS A 6 -1.15 4.39 7.86
CA CYS A 6 -1.47 3.83 6.54
C CYS A 6 -1.51 4.97 5.52
N GLU A 7 -0.79 4.84 4.41
CA GLU A 7 -0.75 5.89 3.39
C GLU A 7 -2.07 6.00 2.62
N ASN A 8 -2.92 4.97 2.67
CA ASN A 8 -4.31 5.03 2.19
C ASN A 8 -5.33 5.40 3.28
N ALA A 9 -4.90 5.93 4.42
CA ALA A 9 -5.77 6.40 5.49
C ALA A 9 -6.81 7.43 5.01
N TYR A 10 -8.09 7.20 5.33
CA TYR A 10 -9.21 8.12 5.06
C TYR A 10 -8.94 9.51 5.65
N ARG A 11 -8.24 9.57 6.80
CA ARG A 11 -7.76 10.84 7.38
C ARG A 11 -6.25 10.85 7.45
N ARG A 12 -5.63 11.87 6.85
CA ARG A 12 -4.18 12.16 6.91
C ARG A 12 -3.28 11.16 6.17
N GLY A 13 -3.86 10.26 5.37
CA GLY A 13 -3.10 9.48 4.38
C GLY A 13 -2.69 10.34 3.19
N ARG A 14 -1.76 9.84 2.37
CA ARG A 14 -1.41 10.46 1.09
C ARG A 14 -2.49 10.25 0.03
N GLY A 15 -3.28 9.18 0.17
CA GLY A 15 -4.21 8.73 -0.86
C GLY A 15 -3.43 8.11 -2.01
N ILE A 16 -3.46 6.78 -2.11
CA ILE A 16 -2.65 6.04 -3.10
C ILE A 16 -3.50 5.47 -4.25
N GLY A 17 -4.68 6.07 -4.48
CA GLY A 17 -5.53 5.73 -5.63
C GLY A 17 -6.21 4.35 -5.58
N ILE A 18 -6.18 3.63 -4.45
CA ILE A 18 -6.92 2.37 -4.29
C ILE A 18 -8.35 2.64 -3.77
N GLU A 19 -9.35 1.98 -4.35
CA GLU A 19 -10.78 2.25 -4.09
C GLU A 19 -11.17 2.19 -2.60
N THR A 20 -10.60 1.27 -1.83
CA THR A 20 -10.95 1.08 -0.42
C THR A 20 -10.09 1.94 0.50
N GLN A 21 -10.63 3.06 0.99
CA GLN A 21 -9.93 3.90 1.97
C GLN A 21 -9.78 3.21 3.34
N CYS A 22 -8.63 3.40 3.98
CA CYS A 22 -8.31 2.78 5.28
C CYS A 22 -8.89 3.59 6.44
N TYR A 23 -9.72 2.94 7.27
CA TYR A 23 -10.22 3.53 8.52
C TYR A 23 -9.37 3.15 9.74
N ALA A 24 -8.53 2.11 9.64
CA ALA A 24 -7.65 1.67 10.72
C ALA A 24 -6.50 2.65 11.00
N ASN A 25 -6.17 3.52 10.05
CA ASN A 25 -5.13 4.56 10.13
C ASN A 25 -3.71 4.09 10.52
N GLU A 26 -3.45 2.78 10.66
CA GLU A 26 -2.16 2.22 11.05
C GLU A 26 -1.59 1.35 9.92
N ALA A 27 -0.31 1.52 9.62
CA ALA A 27 0.42 0.68 8.69
C ALA A 27 1.00 -0.54 9.42
N THR A 28 0.82 -1.70 8.82
CA THR A 28 1.34 -3.00 9.31
C THR A 28 2.22 -3.70 8.28
N LYS A 29 2.28 -3.16 7.06
CA LYS A 29 2.95 -3.71 5.89
C LYS A 29 3.74 -2.61 5.19
N GLU A 30 4.87 -3.01 4.64
CA GLU A 30 5.61 -2.27 3.62
C GLU A 30 5.35 -2.98 2.27
N VAL A 31 4.85 -2.24 1.30
CA VAL A 31 4.40 -2.77 0.00
C VAL A 31 5.13 -2.05 -1.11
N THR A 32 5.99 -2.75 -1.83
CA THR A 32 6.69 -2.20 -3.00
C THR A 32 6.01 -2.68 -4.28
N VAL A 33 5.50 -1.74 -5.09
CA VAL A 33 4.98 -1.99 -6.43
C VAL A 33 6.09 -1.71 -7.43
N ILE A 34 6.27 -2.61 -8.39
CA ILE A 34 7.30 -2.54 -9.43
C ILE A 34 6.54 -2.47 -10.76
N TYR A 35 6.49 -1.28 -11.35
CA TYR A 35 5.70 -1.01 -12.57
C TYR A 35 6.41 -1.55 -13.83
N HIS A 36 7.73 -1.39 -13.88
CA HIS A 36 8.62 -1.90 -14.94
C HIS A 36 9.93 -2.39 -14.32
N GLU A 37 10.91 -2.82 -15.11
CA GLU A 37 12.18 -3.36 -14.57
C GLU A 37 13.00 -2.34 -13.76
N LEU A 38 12.72 -1.04 -13.89
CA LEU A 38 13.52 0.04 -13.30
C LEU A 38 12.74 0.99 -12.38
N GLU A 39 11.41 0.93 -12.37
CA GLU A 39 10.58 1.86 -11.59
C GLU A 39 9.79 1.13 -10.50
N SER A 40 9.92 1.62 -9.27
CA SER A 40 9.21 1.06 -8.12
C SER A 40 8.86 2.12 -7.09
N ASP A 41 7.65 2.02 -6.54
CA ASP A 41 7.22 2.80 -5.37
C ASP A 41 7.03 1.88 -4.17
N THR A 42 7.31 2.41 -2.97
CA THR A 42 7.07 1.70 -1.70
C THR A 42 6.05 2.45 -0.87
N PHE A 43 5.06 1.71 -0.39
CA PHE A 43 3.93 2.21 0.38
C PHE A 43 3.82 1.54 1.74
N PHE A 44 3.43 2.29 2.76
CA PHE A 44 3.16 1.76 4.11
C PHE A 44 1.66 1.62 4.34
N LEU A 45 1.18 0.37 4.39
CA LEU A 45 -0.24 0.05 4.33
C LEU A 45 -0.69 -0.87 5.46
N CYS A 46 -1.98 -0.82 5.80
CA CYS A 46 -2.61 -1.88 6.59
C CYS A 46 -2.76 -3.16 5.75
N ASP A 47 -3.09 -4.28 6.40
CA ASP A 47 -3.24 -5.57 5.72
C ASP A 47 -4.30 -5.56 4.59
N GLU A 48 -5.42 -4.86 4.79
CA GLU A 48 -6.49 -4.76 3.80
C GLU A 48 -6.09 -3.91 2.60
N CYS A 49 -5.49 -2.73 2.83
CA CYS A 49 -4.99 -1.87 1.76
C CYS A 49 -3.86 -2.52 0.97
N ALA A 50 -2.97 -3.28 1.64
CA ALA A 50 -1.93 -4.05 0.97
C ALA A 50 -2.54 -5.13 0.05
N LYS A 51 -3.62 -5.81 0.47
CA LYS A 51 -4.34 -6.78 -0.36
C LYS A 51 -5.03 -6.11 -1.56
N ALA A 52 -5.66 -4.96 -1.34
CA ALA A 52 -6.31 -4.20 -2.40
C ALA A 52 -5.30 -3.74 -3.45
N LEU A 53 -4.20 -3.11 -3.03
CA LEU A 53 -3.13 -2.67 -3.92
C LEU A 53 -2.50 -3.85 -4.68
N LYS A 54 -2.29 -4.99 -4.02
CA LYS A 54 -1.79 -6.19 -4.71
C LYS A 54 -2.72 -6.67 -5.82
N ARG A 55 -4.04 -6.70 -5.57
CA ARG A 55 -5.02 -7.11 -6.59
C ARG A 55 -5.03 -6.15 -7.77
N ASP A 56 -4.98 -4.85 -7.49
CA ASP A 56 -4.94 -3.81 -8.50
C ASP A 56 -3.68 -3.91 -9.36
N ALA A 57 -2.51 -3.97 -8.72
CA ALA A 57 -1.22 -4.14 -9.38
C ALA A 57 -1.18 -5.38 -10.29
N ILE A 58 -1.74 -6.51 -9.86
CA ILE A 58 -1.84 -7.72 -10.69
C ILE A 58 -2.72 -7.49 -11.92
N LYS A 59 -3.86 -6.79 -11.79
CA LYS A 59 -4.72 -6.45 -12.95
C LYS A 59 -3.97 -5.62 -14.00
N HIS A 60 -3.06 -4.76 -13.55
CA HIS A 60 -2.23 -3.93 -14.41
C HIS A 60 -0.91 -4.59 -14.85
N GLY A 61 -0.64 -5.84 -14.44
CA GLY A 61 0.56 -6.58 -14.83
C GLY A 61 1.83 -6.24 -14.03
N TYR A 62 1.71 -5.50 -12.93
CA TYR A 62 2.82 -5.08 -12.09
C TYR A 62 3.21 -6.15 -11.07
N LYS A 63 4.49 -6.15 -10.66
CA LYS A 63 4.98 -7.04 -9.59
C LYS A 63 4.86 -6.32 -8.26
N VAL A 64 4.51 -7.07 -7.21
CA VAL A 64 4.37 -6.52 -5.85
C VAL A 64 5.16 -7.35 -4.84
N LYS A 65 5.96 -6.68 -4.01
CA LYS A 65 6.64 -7.26 -2.85
C LYS A 65 6.00 -6.73 -1.57
N ILE A 66 5.70 -7.61 -0.62
CA ILE A 66 5.06 -7.24 0.65
C ILE A 66 5.91 -7.75 1.81
N ARG A 67 6.22 -6.87 2.76
CA ARG A 67 6.92 -7.17 4.02
C ARG A 67 6.07 -6.75 5.21
N LYS A 68 6.24 -7.42 6.35
CA LYS A 68 5.60 -7.04 7.62
C LYS A 68 6.49 -6.03 8.34
N LEU A 69 5.89 -4.97 8.90
CA LEU A 69 6.54 -4.00 9.78
C LEU A 69 6.77 -4.55 11.19
#